data_AF-A0A4C1SNZ0-F1
#
_entry.id   AF-A0A4C1SNZ0-F1
#
_cell.length_a   1.000
_cell.length_b   1.000
_cell.length_c   1.000
_cell.angle_alpha   90.00
_cell.angle_beta   90.00
_cell.angle_gamma   90.00
#
_symmetry.space_group_name_H-M   'P 1'
#
loop_
_entity.id
_entity.type
_entity.pdbx_description
1 polymer ?
#
loop_
_entity_poly.entity_id
_entity_poly.type
_entity_poly.pdbx_seq_one_letter_code
_entity_poly.pdbx_strand_id
1 'polypeptide(L)'
;MLKRFYELRNEIADFMQIKDKPLSELKDPKWICDLAFLVDLTGYLNDLNLKLKTRTWNRIENGTESGVGIKTENTIASKSSMGLGSKSRVHSELDQDH
;
A
#
# COMPACT_ATOMS: atom_id res chain seq x y z
N MET A 1 -6.95 -5.60 6.19
CA MET A 1 -7.72 -6.71 5.58
C MET A 1 -8.81 -7.21 6.53
N LEU A 2 -8.48 -7.51 7.80
CA LEU A 2 -9.45 -7.92 8.83
C LEU A 2 -10.60 -6.92 9.05
N LYS A 3 -10.32 -5.61 9.00
CA LYS A 3 -11.38 -4.58 9.09
C LYS A 3 -12.50 -4.76 8.07
N ARG A 4 -12.16 -5.01 6.80
CA ARG A 4 -13.15 -5.24 5.73
C ARG A 4 -13.95 -6.53 5.96
N PHE A 5 -13.28 -7.58 6.45
CA PHE A 5 -13.97 -8.82 6.80
C PHE A 5 -14.97 -8.60 7.95
N TYR A 6 -14.58 -7.84 8.98
CA TYR A 6 -15.46 -7.52 10.10
C TYR A 6 -16.67 -6.68 9.68
N GLU A 7 -16.47 -5.69 8.79
CA GLU A 7 -17.54 -4.89 8.20
C GLU A 7 -18.52 -5.77 7.41
N LEU A 8 -18.01 -6.70 6.60
CA LEU A 8 -18.81 -7.59 5.74
C LEU A 8 -19.34 -8.86 6.43
N ARG A 9 -19.14 -9.01 7.74
CA ARG A 9 -19.41 -10.28 8.45
C ARG A 9 -20.87 -10.74 8.29
N ASN A 10 -21.81 -9.80 8.18
CA ASN A 10 -23.22 -10.10 8.02
C ASN A 10 -23.50 -10.63 6.60
N GLU A 11 -23.02 -9.97 5.55
CA GLU A 11 -23.19 -10.46 4.18
C GLU A 11 -22.49 -11.81 3.97
N ILE A 12 -21.34 -12.02 4.61
CA ILE A 12 -20.63 -13.31 4.58
C ILE A 12 -21.46 -14.39 5.27
N ALA A 13 -22.06 -14.10 6.43
CA ALA A 13 -22.93 -15.03 7.14
C ALA A 13 -24.16 -15.42 6.30
N ASP A 14 -24.80 -14.43 5.67
CA ASP A 14 -25.96 -14.64 4.80
C ASP A 14 -25.59 -15.49 3.58
N PHE A 15 -24.48 -15.17 2.92
CA PHE A 15 -23.98 -15.94 1.77
C PHE A 15 -23.67 -17.40 2.14
N MET A 16 -23.06 -17.61 3.32
CA MET A 16 -22.76 -18.95 3.81
C MET A 16 -24.03 -19.73 4.18
N GLN A 17 -25.07 -19.05 4.66
CA GLN A 17 -26.37 -19.65 4.91
C GLN A 17 -27.07 -20.07 3.61
N ILE A 18 -27.01 -19.26 2.55
CA ILE A 18 -27.55 -19.61 1.22
C ILE A 18 -26.86 -20.84 0.64
N LYS A 19 -25.58 -21.03 0.95
CA LYS A 19 -24.78 -22.20 0.51
C LYS A 19 -24.94 -23.43 1.41
N ASP A 20 -25.90 -23.40 2.34
CA ASP A 20 -26.17 -24.47 3.30
C ASP A 20 -24.95 -24.84 4.17
N LYS A 21 -24.10 -23.83 4.45
CA LYS A 21 -22.89 -23.95 5.28
C LYS A 21 -22.85 -22.83 6.32
N PRO A 22 -23.81 -22.78 7.25
CA PRO A 22 -23.89 -21.70 8.22
C PRO A 22 -22.63 -21.65 9.09
N LEU A 23 -22.09 -20.44 9.27
CA LEU A 23 -21.00 -20.16 10.22
C LEU A 23 -21.63 -19.74 11.55
N SER A 24 -21.59 -20.62 12.55
CA SER A 24 -22.13 -20.34 13.88
C SER A 24 -21.32 -19.26 14.60
N GLU A 25 -20.04 -19.12 14.27
CA GLU A 25 -19.11 -18.15 14.83
C GLU A 25 -19.55 -16.71 14.51
N LEU A 26 -20.10 -16.48 13.31
CA LEU A 26 -20.61 -15.16 12.90
C LEU A 26 -21.93 -14.77 13.59
N LYS A 27 -22.51 -15.68 14.38
CA LYS A 27 -23.70 -15.43 15.22
C LYS A 27 -23.37 -15.40 16.71
N ASP A 28 -22.17 -15.84 17.11
CA ASP A 28 -21.75 -15.83 18.49
C ASP A 28 -21.24 -14.43 18.89
N PRO A 29 -21.93 -13.72 19.80
CA PRO A 29 -21.50 -12.39 20.23
C PRO A 29 -20.11 -12.39 20.86
N LYS A 30 -19.71 -13.47 21.55
CA LYS A 30 -18.37 -13.57 22.14
C LYS A 30 -17.30 -13.63 21.07
N TRP A 31 -17.51 -14.48 20.06
CA TRP A 31 -16.60 -14.59 18.93
C TRP A 31 -16.48 -13.28 18.14
N ILE A 32 -17.61 -12.59 17.91
CA ILE A 32 -17.62 -11.28 17.25
C ILE A 32 -16.84 -10.24 18.06
N CYS A 33 -16.97 -10.24 19.38
CA CYS A 33 -16.19 -9.37 20.26
C CYS A 33 -14.69 -9.68 20.20
N ASP A 34 -14.30 -10.96 20.25
CA ASP A 34 -12.90 -11.38 20.13
C ASP A 34 -12.32 -10.96 18.76
N LEU A 35 -13.08 -11.12 17.68
CA LEU A 35 -12.69 -10.66 16.35
C LEU A 35 -12.53 -9.13 16.30
N ALA A 36 -13.46 -8.37 16.89
CA ALA A 36 -13.38 -6.90 16.93
C ALA A 36 -12.11 -6.44 17.63
N PHE A 37 -11.79 -7.05 18.77
CA PHE A 37 -10.55 -6.78 19.51
C PHE A 37 -9.30 -7.04 18.65
N LEU A 38 -9.28 -8.16 17.91
CA LEU A 38 -8.17 -8.48 17.00
C LEU A 38 -8.06 -7.49 15.83
N VAL A 39 -9.19 -7.03 15.29
CA VAL A 39 -9.22 -5.99 14.24
C VAL A 39 -8.59 -4.70 14.75
N ASP A 40 -8.96 -4.26 15.96
CA ASP A 40 -8.43 -3.04 16.56
C ASP A 40 -6.94 -3.17 16.88
N LEU A 41 -6.52 -4.29 17.48
CA LEU A 41 -5.12 -4.57 17.79
C LEU A 41 -4.25 -4.58 16.53
N THR A 42 -4.70 -5.27 15.48
CA THR A 42 -3.96 -5.33 14.21
C THR A 42 -3.94 -3.99 13.49
N GLY A 43 -5.00 -3.18 13.62
CA GLY A 43 -5.01 -1.79 13.17
C GLY A 43 -3.92 -0.96 13.85
N TYR A 44 -3.85 -1.02 15.19
CA TYR A 44 -2.85 -0.31 15.97
C TYR A 44 -1.42 -0.74 15.63
N LEU A 45 -1.18 -2.05 15.48
CA LEU A 45 0.13 -2.57 15.08
C LEU A 45 0.55 -2.09 13.69
N ASN A 46 -0.40 -2.01 12.75
CA ASN A 46 -0.13 -1.49 11.42
C ASN A 46 0.22 0.00 11.46
N ASP A 47 -0.47 0.80 12.27
CA ASP A 47 -0.18 2.22 12.47
C ASP A 47 1.20 2.43 13.11
N LEU A 48 1.55 1.61 14.10
CA LEU A 48 2.88 1.59 14.69
C LEU A 48 3.95 1.25 13.65
N ASN A 49 3.74 0.20 12.87
CA ASN A 49 4.66 -0.21 11.81
C ASN A 49 4.85 0.91 10.78
N LEU A 50 3.77 1.61 10.38
CA LEU A 50 3.85 2.76 9.47
C LEU A 50 4.66 3.91 10.09
N LYS A 51 4.38 4.27 11.35
CA LYS A 51 5.12 5.33 12.06
C LYS A 51 6.61 5.02 12.19
N LEU A 52 6.97 3.76 12.45
CA LEU A 52 8.37 3.32 12.51
C LEU A 52 9.02 3.35 11.12
N LYS A 53 8.33 2.82 10.11
CA LYS A 53 8.79 2.80 8.72
C LYS A 53 9.03 4.21 8.19
N THR A 54 8.09 5.15 8.39
CA THR A 54 8.24 6.56 8.01
C THR A 54 9.43 7.20 8.72
N ARG A 55 9.65 6.95 10.02
CA ARG A 55 10.84 7.48 10.71
C ARG A 55 12.14 6.94 10.12
N THR A 56 12.17 5.67 9.74
CA THR A 56 13.35 5.07 9.10
C THR A 56 13.57 5.63 7.70
N TRP A 57 12.55 5.76 6.86
CA TRP A 57 12.69 6.38 5.53
C TRP A 57 13.11 7.84 5.63
N ASN A 58 12.48 8.63 6.49
CA ASN A 58 12.86 10.02 6.72
C ASN A 58 14.31 10.13 7.21
N ARG A 59 14.79 9.17 8.01
CA ARG A 59 16.19 9.14 8.45
C ARG A 59 17.15 8.80 7.29
N ILE A 60 16.74 7.91 6.39
CA ILE A 60 17.53 7.56 5.21
C ILE A 60 17.61 8.77 4.26
N GLU A 61 16.49 9.45 3.99
CA GLU A 61 16.45 10.64 3.12
C GLU A 61 17.28 11.81 3.66
N ASN A 62 17.10 12.17 4.94
CA ASN A 62 17.90 13.25 5.57
C ASN A 62 19.39 12.89 5.72
N GLY A 63 19.70 11.59 5.86
CA GLY A 63 21.08 11.09 5.90
C GLY A 63 21.80 11.22 4.54
N THR A 64 21.08 11.03 3.43
CA THR A 64 21.61 11.24 2.08
C THR A 64 21.91 12.70 1.74
N GLU A 65 21.17 13.66 2.32
CA GLU A 65 21.44 15.10 2.12
C GLU A 65 22.67 15.59 2.91
N SER A 66 23.01 14.91 4.00
CA SER A 66 24.16 15.25 4.86
C SER A 66 25.52 14.70 4.38
N GLY A 67 25.62 14.17 3.16
CA GLY A 67 26.90 13.90 2.51
C GLY A 67 27.63 12.62 2.94
N VAL A 68 27.01 11.70 3.68
CA VAL A 68 27.56 10.34 3.89
C VAL A 68 26.83 9.38 2.96
N GLY A 69 27.38 9.22 1.75
CA GLY A 69 26.84 8.35 0.71
C GLY A 69 26.94 6.87 1.09
N ILE A 70 25.86 6.31 1.64
CA ILE A 70 25.66 4.86 1.68
C ILE A 70 24.97 4.48 0.37
N LYS A 71 25.73 3.98 -0.61
CA LYS A 71 25.16 3.46 -1.86
C LYS A 71 24.40 2.18 -1.57
N THR A 72 23.10 2.27 -1.32
CA THR A 72 22.21 1.10 -1.33
C THR A 72 21.64 0.94 -2.73
N GLU A 73 22.19 -0.02 -3.49
CA GLU A 73 21.69 -0.48 -4.78
C GLU A 73 20.34 -1.20 -4.61
N ASN A 74 19.27 -0.44 -4.35
CA ASN A 74 17.89 -0.85 -4.67
C ASN A 74 16.91 0.32 -4.49
N THR A 75 17.06 1.33 -5.35
CA THR A 75 15.96 2.28 -5.64
C THR A 75 15.10 1.68 -6.76
N ILE A 76 14.37 0.61 -6.46
CA ILE A 76 13.45 0.01 -7.45
C ILE A 76 12.17 0.86 -7.48
N ALA A 77 11.80 1.36 -8.67
CA ALA A 77 10.45 1.76 -9.09
C ALA A 77 9.86 3.14 -8.70
N SER A 78 10.55 4.26 -8.92
CA SER A 78 9.88 5.58 -9.01
C SER A 78 10.37 6.54 -10.10
N LYS A 79 11.07 6.06 -11.13
CA LYS A 79 11.36 6.88 -12.34
C LYS A 79 10.38 6.67 -13.51
N SER A 80 9.25 5.98 -13.31
CA SER A 80 8.33 5.63 -14.41
C SER A 80 7.17 6.60 -14.66
N SER A 81 7.03 7.73 -13.95
CA SER A 81 5.88 8.61 -14.22
C SER A 81 6.15 10.09 -13.92
N MET A 82 7.01 10.71 -14.72
CA MET A 82 6.87 12.12 -15.11
C MET A 82 7.47 12.28 -16.51
N GLY A 83 6.86 11.57 -17.47
CA GLY A 83 7.03 11.84 -18.88
C GLY A 83 6.07 12.94 -19.31
N LEU A 84 6.59 14.15 -19.49
CA LEU A 84 6.04 15.12 -20.44
C LEU A 84 7.22 15.69 -21.24
N GLY A 85 7.78 14.82 -22.09
CA GLY A 85 8.69 15.18 -23.16
C GLY A 85 7.99 14.99 -24.50
N SER A 86 6.87 15.70 -24.74
CA SER A 86 6.29 15.77 -26.07
C SER A 86 7.05 16.80 -26.90
N LYS A 87 7.94 16.32 -27.78
CA LYS A 87 8.07 16.84 -29.15
C LYS A 87 8.92 15.86 -29.97
N SER A 88 8.20 14.95 -30.61
CA SER A 88 8.64 14.34 -31.86
C SER A 88 8.49 15.39 -32.96
N ARG A 89 9.57 15.71 -33.68
CA ARG A 89 9.53 16.00 -35.12
C ARG A 89 10.94 15.90 -35.68
N VAL A 90 11.22 14.73 -36.23
CA VAL A 90 12.25 14.52 -37.23
C VAL A 90 11.86 15.36 -38.44
N HIS A 91 12.72 16.30 -38.85
CA HIS A 91 12.71 16.84 -40.21
C HIS A 91 14.16 17.12 -40.60
N SER A 92 14.69 16.19 -41.39
CA SER A 92 15.87 16.38 -42.22
C SER A 92 15.54 17.39 -43.32
N GLU A 93 16.27 18.50 -43.40
CA GLU A 93 16.39 19.26 -44.65
C GLU A 93 17.86 19.68 -44.79
N LEU A 94 18.44 19.27 -45.92
CA LEU A 94 19.77 19.64 -46.40
C LEU A 94 19.80 21.12 -46.84
N ASP A 95 21.02 21.66 -46.81
CA ASP A 95 21.60 22.72 -47.64
C ASP A 95 20.93 24.10 -47.70
N GLN A 96 21.62 25.09 -47.13
CA GLN A 96 22.30 26.15 -47.89
C GLN A 96 23.03 27.09 -46.92
N ASP A 97 24.34 27.24 -47.07
CA ASP A 97 25.00 28.55 -46.98
C ASP A 97 26.47 28.48 -47.46
N HIS A 98 26.71 29.30 -48.49
CA HIS A 98 27.98 29.85 -49.03
C HIS A 98 28.93 28.98 -49.87
#